data_AF-S5VLR5-F1
#
_entry.id   AF-S5VLR5-F1
#
_cell.length_a   1.000
_cell.length_b   1.000
_cell.length_c   1.000
_cell.angle_alpha   90.00
_cell.angle_beta   90.00
_cell.angle_gamma   90.00
#
_symmetry.space_group_name_H-M   'P 1'
#
loop_
_entity.id
_entity.type
_entity.pdbx_description
1 polymer ?
#
loop_
_entity_poly.entity_id
_entity_poly.type
_entity_poly.pdbx_seq_one_letter_code
_entity_poly.pdbx_strand_id
1 'polypeptide(L)'
;MSGLWGDGGPYQAWVGFLGRWAALEPADPAGLPALAEEQYDSDTWARLTQHLTSALNTRLVTWAEHLVRALGEARDEFSFGRELAQARTGLHTIRALAAHPGLPESLRTRLTELVDNEITEVQAQLERNLDAETRRGTDPRLVERRRRTLRDNALTATFTVSRGPDAWSYDPAAPPRRRILPG
;
A
#
# COMPACT_ATOMS: atom_id res chain seq x y z
N MET A 1 19.77 -33.83 20.11
CA MET A 1 19.03 -32.56 20.12
C MET A 1 19.82 -31.54 19.32
N SER A 2 19.67 -31.56 18.00
CA SER A 2 20.47 -30.75 17.06
C SER A 2 19.52 -30.27 15.96
N GLY A 3 19.37 -28.94 15.80
CA GLY A 3 18.62 -28.41 14.67
C GLY A 3 18.01 -27.00 14.79
N LEU A 4 18.64 -26.04 15.49
CA LEU A 4 18.09 -24.68 15.63
C LEU A 4 19.08 -23.57 15.23
N TRP A 5 20.02 -23.87 14.33
CA TRP A 5 21.08 -22.96 13.88
C TRP A 5 21.34 -23.10 12.36
N GLY A 6 20.29 -23.02 11.55
CA GLY A 6 20.39 -23.17 10.08
C GLY A 6 19.96 -21.94 9.27
N ASP A 7 18.94 -21.22 9.73
CA ASP A 7 18.49 -19.96 9.13
C ASP A 7 18.18 -18.99 10.27
N GLY A 8 18.59 -17.74 10.13
CA GLY A 8 18.34 -16.71 11.13
C GLY A 8 16.86 -16.71 11.53
N GLY A 9 16.59 -16.80 12.83
CA GLY A 9 15.24 -16.99 13.38
C GLY A 9 14.22 -15.90 12.98
N PRO A 10 12.99 -15.95 13.50
CA PRO A 10 11.89 -15.08 13.04
C PRO A 10 12.25 -13.59 12.93
N TYR A 11 13.00 -13.05 13.89
CA TYR A 11 13.56 -11.70 13.83
C TYR A 11 14.40 -11.43 12.55
N GLN A 12 15.35 -12.29 12.22
CA GLN A 12 16.23 -12.11 11.06
C GLN A 12 15.46 -12.25 9.73
N ALA A 13 14.49 -13.16 9.67
CA ALA A 13 13.61 -13.29 8.51
C ALA A 13 12.83 -11.99 8.25
N TRP A 14 12.28 -11.40 9.32
CA TRP A 14 11.59 -10.10 9.23
C TRP A 14 12.53 -8.97 8.84
N VAL A 15 13.67 -8.80 9.51
CA VAL A 15 14.62 -7.71 9.20
C VAL A 15 15.16 -7.83 7.77
N GLY A 16 15.51 -9.04 7.33
CA GLY A 16 15.98 -9.29 5.98
C GLY A 16 14.91 -9.01 4.91
N PHE A 17 13.65 -9.39 5.18
CA PHE A 17 12.54 -9.01 4.33
C PHE A 17 12.34 -7.49 4.28
N LEU A 18 12.31 -6.82 5.43
CA LEU A 18 12.05 -5.38 5.52
C LEU A 18 13.11 -4.56 4.78
N GLY A 19 14.38 -4.96 4.86
CA GLY A 19 15.46 -4.32 4.11
C GLY A 19 15.24 -4.38 2.59
N ARG A 20 15.00 -5.57 2.04
CA ARG A 20 14.74 -5.76 0.60
C ARG A 20 13.46 -5.07 0.15
N TRP A 21 12.39 -5.26 0.92
CA TRP A 21 11.09 -4.66 0.62
C TRP A 21 11.15 -3.13 0.63
N ALA A 22 11.85 -2.53 1.60
CA ALA A 22 12.07 -1.08 1.64
C ALA A 22 12.87 -0.57 0.44
N ALA A 23 13.84 -1.36 -0.04
CA ALA A 23 14.66 -1.08 -1.21
C ALA A 23 13.98 -1.33 -2.56
N LEU A 24 12.65 -1.59 -2.59
CA LEU A 24 11.90 -1.93 -3.81
C LEU A 24 12.36 -3.23 -4.49
N GLU A 25 13.11 -4.08 -3.78
CA GLU A 25 13.53 -5.38 -4.31
C GLU A 25 12.39 -6.40 -4.22
N PRO A 26 12.36 -7.41 -5.12
CA PRO A 26 11.41 -8.52 -5.01
C PRO A 26 11.50 -9.21 -3.65
N ALA A 27 10.42 -9.14 -2.87
CA ALA A 27 10.31 -9.76 -1.56
C ALA A 27 8.90 -10.29 -1.35
N ASP A 28 8.78 -11.58 -1.03
CA ASP A 28 7.49 -12.23 -0.77
C ASP A 28 7.15 -12.19 0.73
N PRO A 29 6.06 -11.52 1.15
CA PRO A 29 5.62 -11.51 2.54
C PRO A 29 5.01 -12.85 2.99
N ALA A 30 4.58 -13.73 2.08
CA ALA A 30 3.86 -14.97 2.44
C ALA A 30 4.71 -15.95 3.27
N GLY A 31 6.04 -15.88 3.14
CA GLY A 31 6.98 -16.71 3.90
C GLY A 31 7.33 -16.16 5.29
N LEU A 32 6.77 -15.01 5.70
CA LEU A 32 7.14 -14.40 6.97
C LEU A 32 6.57 -15.16 8.18
N PRO A 33 7.40 -15.49 9.19
CA PRO A 33 6.94 -16.19 10.38
C PRO A 33 6.07 -15.27 11.24
N ALA A 34 5.14 -15.86 12.00
CA ALA A 34 4.39 -15.11 13.00
C ALA A 34 5.32 -14.65 14.14
N LEU A 35 5.14 -13.40 14.56
CA LEU A 35 5.82 -12.80 15.69
C LEU A 35 4.92 -12.89 16.92
N ALA A 36 5.52 -13.26 18.05
CA ALA A 36 4.89 -13.16 19.36
C ALA A 36 5.79 -12.26 20.21
N GLU A 37 5.23 -11.18 20.76
CA GLU A 37 5.97 -10.18 21.55
C GLU A 37 6.64 -10.82 22.76
N GLU A 38 6.00 -11.82 23.36
CA GLU A 38 6.46 -12.54 24.55
C GLU A 38 7.72 -13.37 24.32
N GLN A 39 8.09 -13.62 23.06
CA GLN A 39 9.30 -14.37 22.69
C GLN A 39 10.56 -13.50 22.64
N TYR A 40 10.42 -12.18 22.79
CA TYR A 40 11.51 -11.22 22.70
C TYR A 40 11.70 -10.49 24.02
N ASP A 41 12.94 -10.12 24.33
CA ASP A 41 13.20 -9.09 25.32
C ASP A 41 12.73 -7.72 24.80
N SER A 42 12.54 -6.77 25.72
CA SER A 42 12.03 -5.43 25.40
C SER A 42 12.87 -4.67 24.38
N ASP A 43 14.19 -4.85 24.39
CA ASP A 43 15.09 -4.13 23.49
C ASP A 43 15.03 -4.71 22.09
N THR A 44 15.00 -6.04 21.95
CA THR A 44 14.84 -6.72 20.67
C THR A 44 13.49 -6.41 20.03
N TRP A 45 12.41 -6.38 20.83
CA TRP A 45 11.08 -6.00 20.35
C TRP A 45 11.02 -4.54 19.89
N ALA A 46 11.62 -3.62 20.65
CA ALA A 46 11.70 -2.21 20.29
C ALA A 46 12.46 -2.01 18.96
N ARG A 47 13.59 -2.70 18.78
CA ARG A 47 14.36 -2.66 17.52
C ARG A 47 13.58 -3.20 16.34
N LEU A 48 12.88 -4.32 16.51
CA LEU A 48 12.03 -4.87 15.44
C LEU A 48 10.92 -3.90 15.02
N THR A 49 10.27 -3.28 16.01
CA THR A 49 9.26 -2.24 15.78
C THR A 49 9.83 -1.02 15.05
N GLN A 50 11.07 -0.64 15.38
CA GLN A 50 11.80 0.42 14.67
C GLN A 50 12.08 0.04 13.21
N HIS A 51 12.53 -1.18 12.94
CA HIS A 51 12.74 -1.66 11.57
C HIS A 51 11.44 -1.65 10.75
N LEU A 52 10.34 -2.11 11.33
CA LEU A 52 9.02 -2.09 10.70
C LEU A 52 8.58 -0.67 10.34
N THR A 53 8.60 0.23 11.32
CA THR A 53 8.20 1.63 11.13
C THR A 53 9.11 2.32 10.10
N SER A 54 10.42 2.09 10.17
CA SER A 54 11.38 2.68 9.23
C SER A 54 11.14 2.18 7.79
N ALA A 55 10.93 0.88 7.60
CA ALA A 55 10.68 0.31 6.28
C ALA A 55 9.38 0.83 5.66
N LEU A 56 8.30 0.91 6.46
CA LEU A 56 7.02 1.50 6.04
C LEU A 56 7.20 2.96 5.64
N ASN A 57 7.88 3.76 6.47
CA ASN A 57 8.14 5.17 6.18
C ASN A 57 8.96 5.35 4.90
N THR A 58 10.05 4.60 4.71
CA THR A 58 10.85 4.63 3.49
C THR A 58 9.97 4.36 2.25
N ARG A 59 9.05 3.39 2.35
CA ARG A 59 8.17 3.01 1.24
C ARG A 59 7.09 4.04 0.97
N LEU A 60 6.52 4.63 2.01
CA LEU A 60 5.56 5.74 1.87
C LEU A 60 6.20 6.97 1.24
N VAL A 61 7.38 7.38 1.72
CA VAL A 61 8.12 8.53 1.16
C VAL A 61 8.46 8.27 -0.32
N THR A 62 9.04 7.11 -0.62
CA THR A 62 9.37 6.75 -2.00
C THR A 62 8.12 6.76 -2.88
N TRP A 63 7.03 6.15 -2.42
CA TRP A 63 5.75 6.15 -3.13
C TRP A 63 5.22 7.57 -3.38
N ALA A 64 5.26 8.45 -2.37
CA ALA A 64 4.78 9.82 -2.49
C ALA A 64 5.62 10.64 -3.48
N GLU A 65 6.94 10.49 -3.47
CA GLU A 65 7.84 11.13 -4.44
C GLU A 65 7.56 10.67 -5.87
N HIS A 66 7.34 9.36 -6.06
CA HIS A 66 6.94 8.81 -7.36
C HIS A 66 5.60 9.36 -7.83
N LEU A 67 4.60 9.44 -6.94
CA LEU A 67 3.29 10.00 -7.24
C LEU A 67 3.40 11.46 -7.67
N VAL A 68 4.06 12.31 -6.87
CA VAL A 68 4.20 13.75 -7.18
C VAL A 68 4.86 13.96 -8.53
N ARG A 69 5.91 13.19 -8.84
CA ARG A 69 6.60 13.26 -10.13
C ARG A 69 5.68 12.84 -11.28
N ALA A 70 4.99 11.71 -11.14
CA ALA A 70 4.08 11.19 -12.17
C ALA A 70 2.92 12.15 -12.45
N LEU A 71 2.32 12.75 -11.41
CA LEU A 71 1.28 13.76 -11.57
C LEU A 71 1.79 15.05 -12.22
N GLY A 72 3.05 15.44 -11.95
CA GLY A 72 3.69 16.59 -12.59
C GLY A 72 3.97 16.37 -14.08
N GLU A 73 4.22 15.14 -14.50
CA GLU A 73 4.46 14.76 -15.90
C GLU A 73 3.17 14.49 -16.68
N ALA A 74 2.05 14.25 -16.00
CA ALA A 74 0.75 13.99 -16.60
C ALA A 74 0.21 15.20 -17.38
N ARG A 75 0.19 15.07 -18.72
CA ARG A 75 -0.20 16.16 -19.64
C ARG A 75 -1.70 16.32 -19.82
N ASP A 76 -2.46 15.27 -19.51
CA ASP A 76 -3.90 15.19 -19.74
C ASP A 76 -4.60 14.46 -18.59
N GLU A 77 -5.93 14.55 -18.59
CA GLU A 77 -6.79 14.02 -17.53
C GLU A 77 -6.75 12.50 -17.41
N PHE A 78 -6.66 11.80 -18.55
CA PHE A 78 -6.61 10.35 -18.55
C PHE A 78 -5.28 9.86 -17.96
N SER A 79 -4.17 10.48 -18.35
CA SER A 79 -2.86 10.23 -17.75
C SER A 79 -2.89 10.52 -16.24
N PHE A 80 -3.45 11.65 -15.81
CA PHE A 80 -3.56 12.02 -14.40
C PHE A 80 -4.35 10.97 -13.58
N GLY A 81 -5.52 10.55 -14.07
CA GLY A 81 -6.32 9.50 -13.44
C GLY A 81 -5.62 8.15 -13.41
N ARG A 82 -4.89 7.78 -14.47
CA ARG A 82 -4.10 6.55 -14.51
C ARG A 82 -3.00 6.54 -13.45
N GLU A 83 -2.25 7.64 -13.30
CA GLU A 83 -1.20 7.71 -12.29
C GLU A 83 -1.76 7.61 -10.85
N LEU A 84 -2.93 8.20 -10.59
CA LEU A 84 -3.63 8.03 -9.30
C LEU A 84 -4.06 6.58 -9.06
N ALA A 85 -4.62 5.92 -10.08
CA ALA A 85 -5.00 4.51 -9.99
C ALA A 85 -3.78 3.61 -9.74
N GLN A 86 -2.66 3.87 -10.43
CA GLN A 86 -1.41 3.15 -10.21
C GLN A 86 -0.84 3.38 -8.81
N ALA A 87 -0.91 4.61 -8.30
CA ALA A 87 -0.48 4.95 -6.96
C ALA A 87 -1.30 4.21 -5.89
N ARG A 88 -2.61 4.01 -6.10
CA ARG A 88 -3.46 3.20 -5.20
C ARG A 88 -2.98 1.75 -5.11
N THR A 89 -2.57 1.14 -6.21
CA THR A 89 -1.98 -0.20 -6.21
C THR A 89 -0.72 -0.27 -5.34
N GLY A 90 0.12 0.77 -5.39
CA GLY A 90 1.28 0.89 -4.50
C GLY A 90 0.90 0.94 -3.01
N LEU A 91 -0.10 1.75 -2.67
CA LEU A 91 -0.62 1.86 -1.30
C LEU A 91 -1.21 0.55 -0.77
N HIS A 92 -1.89 -0.23 -1.61
CA HIS A 92 -2.38 -1.55 -1.22
C HIS A 92 -1.26 -2.47 -0.73
N THR A 93 -0.08 -2.41 -1.36
CA THR A 93 1.08 -3.22 -0.94
C THR A 93 1.64 -2.75 0.40
N ILE A 94 1.74 -1.44 0.62
CA ILE A 94 2.21 -0.86 1.89
C ILE A 94 1.24 -1.20 3.02
N ARG A 95 -0.06 -1.03 2.78
CA ARG A 95 -1.12 -1.33 3.75
C ARG A 95 -1.20 -2.83 4.06
N ALA A 96 -0.97 -3.70 3.08
CA ALA A 96 -0.94 -5.15 3.30
C ALA A 96 0.17 -5.58 4.25
N LEU A 97 1.35 -4.92 4.21
CA LEU A 97 2.42 -5.18 5.17
C LEU A 97 2.04 -4.70 6.58
N ALA A 98 1.46 -3.50 6.70
CA ALA A 98 0.99 -2.99 8.00
C ALA A 98 -0.10 -3.88 8.61
N ALA A 99 -0.94 -4.50 7.77
CA ALA A 99 -2.00 -5.42 8.15
C ALA A 99 -1.56 -6.90 8.24
N HIS A 100 -0.26 -7.20 8.15
CA HIS A 100 0.23 -8.55 7.95
C HIS A 100 -0.16 -9.48 9.12
N PRO A 101 -0.69 -10.70 8.85
CA PRO A 101 -1.19 -11.60 9.90
C PRO A 101 -0.09 -12.17 10.81
N GLY A 102 1.17 -12.11 10.37
CA GLY A 102 2.32 -12.47 11.20
C GLY A 102 2.68 -11.42 12.26
N LEU A 103 2.00 -10.26 12.31
CA LEU A 103 2.20 -9.24 13.34
C LEU A 103 1.21 -9.46 14.51
N PRO A 104 1.60 -9.17 15.77
CA PRO A 104 0.67 -9.09 16.88
C PRO A 104 -0.42 -8.04 16.63
N GLU A 105 -1.62 -8.26 17.16
CA GLU A 105 -2.77 -7.42 16.87
C GLU A 105 -2.55 -5.95 17.25
N SER A 106 -1.93 -5.69 18.40
CA SER A 106 -1.60 -4.34 18.86
C SER A 106 -0.72 -3.59 17.86
N LEU A 107 0.30 -4.26 17.34
CA LEU A 107 1.23 -3.69 16.38
C LEU A 107 0.59 -3.52 15.00
N ARG A 108 -0.18 -4.51 14.55
CA ARG A 108 -0.94 -4.45 13.30
C ARG A 108 -1.89 -3.25 13.27
N THR A 109 -2.65 -3.02 14.34
CA THR A 109 -3.56 -1.88 14.47
C THR A 109 -2.78 -0.57 14.38
N ARG A 110 -1.73 -0.42 15.19
CA ARG A 110 -0.90 0.80 15.21
C ARG A 110 -0.27 1.12 13.87
N LEU A 111 0.29 0.12 13.18
CA LEU A 111 0.92 0.32 11.87
C LEU A 111 -0.10 0.63 10.78
N THR A 112 -1.28 0.00 10.84
CA THR A 112 -2.36 0.29 9.88
C THR A 112 -2.89 1.70 10.07
N GLU A 113 -3.10 2.15 11.31
CA GLU A 113 -3.49 3.54 11.62
C GLU A 113 -2.44 4.55 11.14
N LEU A 114 -1.15 4.26 11.32
CA LEU A 114 -0.07 5.11 10.81
C LEU A 114 -0.17 5.25 9.28
N VAL A 115 -0.28 4.13 8.56
CA VAL A 115 -0.39 4.16 7.09
C VAL A 115 -1.67 4.87 6.64
N ASP A 116 -2.80 4.62 7.28
CA ASP A 116 -4.09 5.22 6.92
C ASP A 116 -4.09 6.75 7.19
N ASN A 117 -3.40 7.22 8.23
CA ASN A 117 -3.19 8.65 8.49
C ASN A 117 -2.34 9.30 7.40
N GLU A 118 -1.21 8.69 7.03
CA GLU A 118 -0.32 9.19 5.97
C GLU A 118 -1.04 9.28 4.61
N ILE A 119 -1.84 8.27 4.27
CA ILE A 119 -2.67 8.29 3.04
C ILE A 119 -3.66 9.46 3.06
N THR A 120 -4.27 9.72 4.22
CA THR A 120 -5.21 10.83 4.39
C THR A 120 -4.51 12.19 4.27
N GLU A 121 -3.30 12.33 4.83
CA GLU A 121 -2.51 13.56 4.73
C GLU A 121 -2.09 13.86 3.29
N VAL A 122 -1.63 12.84 2.54
CA VAL A 122 -1.26 12.99 1.13
C VAL A 122 -2.47 13.33 0.27
N GLN A 123 -3.62 12.66 0.48
CA GLN A 123 -4.88 13.02 -0.19
C GLN A 123 -5.23 14.49 0.04
N ALA A 124 -5.19 14.94 1.30
CA ALA A 124 -5.51 16.32 1.63
C ALA A 124 -4.49 17.31 1.03
N GLN A 125 -3.21 16.94 0.92
CA GLN A 125 -2.20 17.77 0.28
C GLN A 125 -2.44 17.92 -1.21
N LEU A 126 -2.85 16.87 -1.91
CA LEU A 126 -3.21 16.94 -3.33
C LEU A 126 -4.39 17.89 -3.56
N GLU A 127 -5.42 17.80 -2.72
CA GLU A 127 -6.58 18.69 -2.76
C GLU A 127 -6.18 20.16 -2.53
N ARG A 128 -5.36 20.41 -1.50
CA ARG A 128 -4.82 21.76 -1.22
C ARG A 128 -3.99 22.31 -2.37
N ASN A 129 -3.22 21.47 -3.06
CA ASN A 129 -2.42 21.88 -4.21
C ASN A 129 -3.31 22.34 -5.38
N LEU A 130 -4.40 21.63 -5.67
CA LEU A 130 -5.38 22.07 -6.68
C LEU A 130 -6.06 23.39 -6.31
N ASP A 131 -6.39 23.59 -5.02
CA ASP A 131 -6.91 24.87 -4.54
C ASP A 131 -5.90 26.01 -4.72
N ALA A 132 -4.61 25.73 -4.56
CA ALA A 132 -3.54 26.69 -4.79
C ALA A 132 -3.36 26.99 -6.29
N GLU A 133 -3.49 26.01 -7.19
CA GLU A 133 -3.46 26.23 -8.65
C GLU A 133 -4.56 27.19 -9.10
N THR A 134 -5.76 27.06 -8.53
CA THR A 134 -6.89 27.97 -8.78
C THR A 134 -6.53 29.40 -8.37
N ARG A 135 -5.96 29.58 -7.17
CA ARG A 135 -5.53 30.90 -6.66
C ARG A 135 -4.39 31.52 -7.48
N ARG A 136 -3.56 30.72 -8.15
CA ARG A 136 -2.48 31.17 -9.04
C ARG A 136 -2.96 31.57 -10.45
N GLY A 137 -4.25 31.46 -10.74
CA GLY A 137 -4.83 31.87 -12.03
C GLY A 137 -4.81 30.79 -13.11
N THR A 138 -4.62 29.52 -12.74
CA THR A 138 -4.83 28.38 -13.66
C THR A 138 -6.27 28.35 -14.13
N ASP A 139 -6.54 27.88 -15.36
CA ASP A 139 -7.91 27.76 -15.89
C ASP A 139 -8.82 27.00 -14.91
N PRO A 140 -9.87 27.63 -14.36
CA PRO A 140 -10.76 27.00 -13.38
C PRO A 140 -11.43 25.73 -13.90
N ARG A 141 -11.70 25.64 -15.22
CA ARG A 141 -12.29 24.44 -15.82
C ARG A 141 -11.31 23.28 -15.81
N LEU A 142 -10.02 23.55 -16.01
CA LEU A 142 -8.97 22.54 -15.94
C LEU A 142 -8.81 22.02 -14.50
N VAL A 143 -8.76 22.93 -13.52
CA VAL A 143 -8.62 22.53 -12.11
C VAL A 143 -9.82 21.73 -11.63
N GLU A 144 -11.05 22.12 -11.99
CA GLU A 144 -12.24 21.38 -11.59
C GLU A 144 -12.30 19.98 -12.22
N ARG A 145 -11.81 19.80 -13.46
CA ARG A 145 -11.66 18.47 -14.06
C ARG A 145 -10.68 17.60 -13.29
N ARG A 146 -9.49 18.13 -12.96
CA ARG A 146 -8.50 17.43 -12.12
C ARG A 146 -9.04 17.09 -10.73
N ARG A 147 -9.81 18.00 -10.12
CA ARG A 147 -10.45 17.77 -8.82
C ARG A 147 -11.47 16.64 -8.91
N ARG A 148 -12.27 16.58 -9.97
CA ARG A 148 -13.19 15.46 -10.20
C ARG A 148 -12.44 14.15 -10.32
N THR A 149 -11.40 14.10 -11.13
CA THR A 149 -10.59 12.89 -11.31
C THR A 149 -9.89 12.46 -10.02
N LEU A 150 -9.40 13.40 -9.21
CA LEU A 150 -8.83 13.11 -7.91
C LEU A 150 -9.87 12.50 -6.96
N ARG A 151 -11.11 12.99 -6.99
CA ARG A 151 -12.21 12.41 -6.19
C ARG A 151 -12.60 11.02 -6.68
N ASP A 152 -12.69 10.83 -8.00
CA ASP A 152 -13.03 9.54 -8.61
C ASP A 152 -11.91 8.49 -8.37
N ASN A 153 -10.68 8.95 -8.15
CA ASN A 153 -9.50 8.12 -7.88
C ASN A 153 -8.90 8.39 -6.50
N ALA A 154 -9.73 8.69 -5.50
CA ALA A 154 -9.27 9.03 -4.16
C ALA A 154 -8.32 7.97 -3.59
N LEU A 155 -7.20 8.40 -3.03
CA LEU A 155 -6.20 7.51 -2.44
C LEU A 155 -6.78 6.75 -1.25
N THR A 156 -7.64 7.40 -0.47
CA THR A 156 -8.36 6.82 0.68
C THR A 156 -9.32 5.70 0.30
N ALA A 157 -9.65 5.52 -0.99
CA ALA A 157 -10.39 4.36 -1.46
C ALA A 157 -9.61 3.04 -1.30
N THR A 158 -8.35 3.06 -0.85
CA THR A 158 -7.60 1.86 -0.46
C THR A 158 -8.00 1.31 0.91
N PHE A 159 -8.72 2.09 1.74
CA PHE A 159 -9.18 1.67 3.06
C PHE A 159 -10.29 0.63 2.98
N THR A 160 -11.12 0.70 1.94
CA THR A 160 -12.08 -0.34 1.63
C THR A 160 -11.29 -1.54 1.14
N VAL A 161 -11.15 -2.54 2.00
CA VAL A 161 -10.68 -3.86 1.60
C VAL A 161 -11.66 -4.34 0.55
N SER A 162 -11.31 -4.21 -0.73
CA SER A 162 -11.98 -4.99 -1.76
C SER A 162 -11.52 -6.42 -1.54
N ARG A 163 -12.17 -7.12 -0.61
CA ARG A 163 -12.27 -8.57 -0.60
C ARG A 163 -13.25 -8.93 -1.73
N GLY A 164 -12.95 -8.47 -2.94
CA GLY A 164 -13.64 -8.96 -4.12
C GLY A 164 -13.25 -10.43 -4.27
N PRO A 165 -14.20 -11.33 -4.55
CA PRO A 165 -13.82 -12.60 -5.13
C PRO A 165 -12.98 -12.27 -6.36
N ASP A 166 -11.85 -12.95 -6.45
CA ASP A 166 -10.84 -12.82 -7.49
C ASP A 166 -11.51 -12.86 -8.88
N ALA A 167 -11.94 -11.69 -9.39
CA ALA A 167 -12.75 -11.56 -10.60
C ALA A 167 -11.94 -11.92 -11.87
N TRP A 168 -10.66 -12.21 -11.67
CA TRP A 168 -9.68 -12.66 -12.65
C TRP A 168 -9.08 -14.03 -12.31
N SER A 169 -9.63 -14.75 -11.31
CA SER A 169 -9.35 -16.18 -11.17
C SER A 169 -10.07 -16.93 -12.29
N TYR A 170 -9.34 -17.15 -13.38
CA TYR A 170 -9.71 -18.15 -14.36
C TYR A 170 -9.60 -19.52 -13.69
N ASP A 171 -10.74 -20.15 -13.39
CA ASP A 171 -10.80 -21.57 -13.03
C ASP A 171 -10.83 -22.40 -14.32
N PRO A 172 -9.72 -23.03 -14.74
CA PRO A 172 -9.68 -23.88 -15.93
C PRO A 172 -10.53 -25.15 -15.80
N ALA A 173 -11.04 -25.46 -14.61
CA ALA A 173 -11.89 -26.63 -14.35
C ALA A 173 -13.40 -26.29 -14.32
N ALA A 174 -13.78 -25.02 -14.50
CA ALA A 174 -15.18 -24.63 -14.46
C ALA A 174 -15.96 -25.16 -15.70
N PRO A 175 -17.05 -25.92 -15.52
CA PRO A 175 -17.84 -26.42 -16.64
C PRO A 175 -18.51 -25.27 -17.42
N PRO A 176 -18.60 -25.35 -18.76
CA PRO A 176 -19.14 -24.27 -19.58
C PRO A 176 -20.60 -24.00 -19.24
N ARG A 177 -20.89 -22.78 -18.78
CA ARG A 177 -22.26 -22.32 -18.49
C ARG A 177 -23.03 -22.20 -19.80
N ARG A 178 -23.81 -23.23 -20.12
CA ARG A 178 -24.69 -23.31 -21.30
C ARG A 178 -25.82 -22.28 -21.16
N ARG A 179 -25.68 -21.17 -21.87
CA ARG A 179 -26.69 -20.09 -21.92
C ARG A 179 -27.82 -20.54 -22.85
N ILE A 180 -28.95 -20.96 -22.28
CA ILE A 180 -30.18 -21.21 -23.04
C ILE A 180 -30.82 -19.84 -23.31
N LEU A 181 -30.87 -19.44 -24.58
CA LEU A 181 -31.70 -18.33 -25.04
C LEU A 181 -33.09 -18.91 -25.38
N PRO A 182 -34.19 -18.50 -24.72
CA PRO A 182 -35.51 -18.76 -25.26
C PRO A 182 -35.73 -17.87 -26.49
N GLY A 183 -36.12 -18.52 -27.60
CA GLY A 183 -36.61 -17.87 -28.82
C GLY A 183 -38.07 -17.48 -28.74
#